data_AF-A0A2E0CH86-F1
#
_entry.id   AF-A0A2E0CH86-F1
#
_cell.length_a   1.000
_cell.length_b   1.000
_cell.length_c   1.000
_cell.angle_alpha   90.00
_cell.angle_beta   90.00
_cell.angle_gamma   90.00
#
_symmetry.space_group_name_H-M   'P 1'
#
loop_
_entity.id
_entity.type
_entity.pdbx_description
1 polymer ?
#
loop_
_entity_poly.entity_id
_entity_poly.type
_entity_poly.pdbx_seq_one_letter_code
_entity_poly.pdbx_strand_id
1 'polypeptide(L)' 'MNILVVAKDAYSAREKVKKNQDYIDKKMHIDGIKEIENIDGYDIQLNKTQHKEKITSYNHYQVRFLKK' A
#
# COMPACT_ATOMS: atom_id res chain seq x y z
N MET A 1 5.41 -1.85 -10.42
CA MET A 1 5.59 -1.69 -8.96
C MET A 1 4.32 -1.10 -8.41
N ASN A 2 3.81 -1.59 -7.28
CA ASN A 2 2.60 -1.07 -6.68
C ASN A 2 2.97 -0.21 -5.48
N ILE A 3 2.35 0.97 -5.36
CA ILE A 3 2.52 1.88 -4.23
C ILE A 3 1.17 1.99 -3.55
N LEU A 4 1.10 1.52 -2.31
CA LEU A 4 -0.10 1.65 -1.49
C LEU A 4 -0.10 3.02 -0.82
N VAL A 5 -1.20 3.75 -0.94
CA VAL A 5 -1.40 5.05 -0.30
C VAL A 5 -2.79 5.13 0.29
N VAL A 6 -2.90 5.70 1.50
CA VAL A 6 -4.19 6.05 2.09
C VAL A 6 -4.58 7.43 1.59
N ALA A 7 -5.76 7.58 1.00
CA ALA A 7 -6.27 8.85 0.50
C ALA A 7 -7.80 8.91 0.59
N LYS A 8 -8.35 10.12 0.50
CA LYS A 8 -9.81 10.34 0.51
C LYS A 8 -10.49 10.09 -0.84
N ASP A 9 -9.71 10.16 -1.92
CA ASP A 9 -10.18 10.04 -3.30
C ASP A 9 -8.99 9.72 -4.22
N ALA A 10 -9.29 9.24 -5.44
CA ALA A 10 -8.27 8.86 -6.43
C ALA A 10 -7.34 10.03 -6.82
N TYR A 11 -7.85 11.27 -6.84
CA TYR A 11 -7.05 12.46 -7.11
C TYR A 11 -5.97 12.65 -6.04
N SER A 12 -6.36 12.61 -4.77
CA SER A 12 -5.46 12.73 -3.63
C SER A 12 -4.48 11.58 -3.55
N ALA A 13 -4.88 10.37 -3.93
CA ALA A 13 -3.99 9.22 -4.05
C ALA A 13 -2.89 9.48 -5.09
N ARG A 14 -3.27 9.94 -6.29
CA ARG A 14 -2.33 10.30 -7.36
C ARG A 14 -1.31 11.35 -6.91
N GLU A 15 -1.79 12.41 -6.25
CA GLU A 15 -0.90 13.47 -5.74
C GLU A 15 0.07 12.98 -4.67
N LYS A 16 -0.35 12.03 -3.83
CA LYS A 16 0.56 11.40 -2.84
C LYS A 16 1.61 10.53 -3.53
N VAL A 17 1.23 9.73 -4.53
CA VAL A 17 2.17 8.89 -5.28
C VAL A 17 3.22 9.74 -6.00
N LYS A 18 2.84 10.85 -6.62
CA LYS A 18 3.78 11.76 -7.30
C LYS A 18 4.84 12.37 -6.37
N LYS A 19 4.59 12.41 -5.06
CA LYS A 19 5.53 12.90 -4.04
C LYS A 19 6.40 11.78 -3.45
N ASN A 20 6.14 10.52 -3.81
CA ASN A 20 6.95 9.41 -3.36
C ASN A 20 8.34 9.46 -4.02
N GLN A 21 9.40 9.29 -3.22
CA GLN A 21 10.76 9.42 -3.72
C GLN A 21 11.11 8.34 -4.77
N ASP A 22 10.67 7.09 -4.58
CA ASP A 22 10.89 6.04 -5.57
C ASP A 22 10.22 6.36 -6.91
N TYR A 23 9.02 6.95 -6.87
CA TYR A 23 8.32 7.37 -8.08
C TYR A 23 9.13 8.41 -8.86
N ILE A 24 9.66 9.42 -8.15
CA ILE A 24 10.43 10.52 -8.73
C ILE A 24 11.76 10.00 -9.27
N ASP A 25 12.53 9.28 -8.45
CA ASP A 25 13.88 8.83 -8.78
C ASP A 25 13.88 7.85 -9.96
N LYS A 26 12.86 6.99 -10.03
CA LYS A 26 12.71 6.01 -11.11
C LYS A 26 11.90 6.55 -12.30
N LYS A 27 11.51 7.84 -12.28
CA LYS A 27 10.71 8.51 -13.33
C LYS A 27 9.50 7.68 -13.77
N MET A 28 8.76 7.18 -12.78
CA MET A 28 7.68 6.24 -13.03
C MET A 28 6.47 6.88 -13.72
N HIS A 29 5.66 6.05 -14.38
CA HIS A 29 4.33 6.37 -14.86
C HIS A 29 3.27 5.72 -13.96
N ILE A 30 2.09 6.34 -13.86
CA ILE A 30 0.92 5.75 -13.18
C ILE A 30 0.00 5.17 -14.25
N ASP A 31 0.05 3.85 -14.44
CA ASP A 31 -0.80 3.17 -15.44
C ASP A 31 -2.28 3.14 -15.03
N GLY A 32 -2.55 3.11 -13.73
CA GLY A 32 -3.90 3.10 -13.18
C GLY A 32 -3.90 3.16 -11.65
N ILE A 33 -5.08 3.42 -11.08
CA ILE A 33 -5.31 3.45 -9.64
C ILE A 33 -6.48 2.51 -9.33
N LYS A 34 -6.34 1.69 -8.29
CA LYS A 34 -7.41 0.85 -7.75
C LYS A 34 -7.68 1.26 -6.31
N GLU A 35 -8.95 1.41 -5.98
CA GLU A 35 -9.42 1.60 -4.63
C GLU A 35 -9.80 0.24 -4.03
N ILE A 36 -9.51 0.03 -2.75
CA ILE A 36 -9.78 -1.21 -2.04
C ILE A 36 -10.55 -0.86 -0.76
N GLU A 37 -11.84 -1.15 -0.76
CA GLU A 37 -12.74 -0.91 0.38
C GLU A 37 -12.96 -2.19 1.20
N ASN A 38 -12.89 -3.35 0.55
CA ASN A 38 -13.02 -4.67 1.16
C ASN A 38 -12.11 -5.71 0.48
N ILE A 39 -11.89 -6.83 1.16
CA ILE A 39 -11.15 -7.99 0.63
C ILE A 39 -11.67 -9.28 1.25
N ASP A 40 -11.92 -10.31 0.44
CA ASP A 40 -12.42 -11.63 0.87
C ASP A 40 -13.67 -11.58 1.78
N GLY A 41 -14.55 -10.60 1.56
CA GLY A 41 -15.76 -10.41 2.35
C GLY A 41 -15.56 -9.62 3.66
N TYR A 42 -14.38 -9.06 3.89
CA TYR A 42 -14.07 -8.22 5.05
C TYR A 42 -13.90 -6.75 4.65
N ASP A 43 -14.57 -5.86 5.38
CA ASP A 43 -14.39 -4.42 5.22
C ASP A 43 -13.04 -3.95 5.78
N ILE A 44 -12.41 -3.01 5.08
CA ILE A 44 -11.15 -2.39 5.49
C ILE A 44 -11.47 -1.05 6.14
N GLN A 45 -11.10 -0.90 7.42
CA GLN A 45 -11.21 0.36 8.15
C GLN A 45 -9.84 0.86 8.57
N LEU A 46 -9.55 2.12 8.23
CA LEU A 46 -8.26 2.74 8.52
C LEU A 46 -8.40 3.77 9.63
N ASN A 47 -7.75 3.48 10.76
CA ASN A 47 -7.71 4.38 11.91
C ASN A 47 -6.38 5.11 11.95
N LYS A 48 -6.43 6.45 11.96
CA LYS A 48 -5.21 7.24 12.08
C LYS A 48 -4.58 7.03 13.45
N THR A 49 -3.29 6.71 13.46
CA THR A 49 -2.51 6.49 14.69
C THR A 49 -1.28 7.40 14.71
N GLN A 50 -0.71 7.62 15.90
CA GLN A 50 0.58 8.30 16.07
C GLN A 50 1.78 7.37 15.85
N HIS A 51 1.52 6.06 15.78
CA HIS A 51 2.56 5.06 15.62
C HIS A 51 3.07 5.06 14.18
N LYS A 52 4.38 4.83 14.00
CA LYS A 52 4.95 4.60 12.67
C LYS A 52 4.42 3.30 12.08
N GLU A 53 4.51 3.18 10.76
CA GLU A 53 4.18 1.97 10.03
C GLU A 53 4.96 0.77 10.60
N LYS A 54 4.22 -0.25 11.03
CA LYS A 54 4.78 -1.54 11.44
C LYS A 54 4.53 -2.54 10.33
N ILE A 55 5.53 -2.78 9.50
CA ILE A 55 5.45 -3.72 8.38
C ILE A 55 6.16 -5.01 8.80
N THR A 56 5.44 -6.14 8.72
CA THR A 56 6.02 -7.46 8.93
C THR A 56 6.09 -8.16 7.58
N SER A 57 7.30 -8.47 7.13
CA SER A 57 7.54 -9.15 5.85
C SER A 57 8.02 -10.57 6.11
N TYR A 58 7.41 -11.53 5.43
CA TYR A 58 7.80 -12.94 5.48
C TYR A 58 8.45 -13.31 4.14
N ASN A 59 9.65 -13.86 4.18
CA ASN A 59 10.34 -14.34 2.99
C ASN A 59 9.83 -15.73 2.54
N HIS A 60 10.25 -16.17 1.35
CA HIS A 60 9.82 -17.45 0.78
C HIS A 60 10.02 -18.64 1.73
N TYR A 61 11.19 -18.71 2.39
CA TYR A 61 11.50 -19.79 3.32
C TYR A 61 10.57 -19.75 4.54
N GLN A 62 10.38 -18.58 5.15
CA GLN A 62 9.50 -18.41 6.31
C GLN A 62 8.07 -18.84 5.99
N VAL A 63 7.53 -18.40 4.84
CA VAL A 63 6.18 -18.79 4.38
C VAL A 63 6.09 -20.29 4.12
N ARG A 64 7.10 -20.88 3.48
CA ARG A 64 7.13 -22.32 3.16
C ARG A 64 7.16 -23.22 4.39
N PHE A 65 7.74 -22.75 5.49
CA PHE A 65 7.94 -23.54 6.71
C PHE A 65 7.16 -22.96 7.91
N LEU A 66 6.05 -22.25 7.68
CA LEU A 66 5.14 -21.81 8.74
C LEU A 66 4.57 -23.03 9.48
N LYS A 67 4.70 -23.04 10.79
CA LYS A 67 4.01 -24.01 11.67
C LYS A 67 2.74 -23.35 12.22
N LYS A 68 1.68 -24.15 12.35
CA LYS A 68 0.45 -23.75 13.03
C LYS A 68 0.64 -23.69 14.53
#